data_AF-A0A9W5RB74-F1
#
_entry.id   AF-A0A9W5RB74-F1
#
_cell.length_a   1.000
_cell.length_b   1.000
_cell.length_c   1.000
_cell.angle_alpha   90.00
_cell.angle_beta   90.00
_cell.angle_gamma   90.00
#
_symmetry.space_group_name_H-M   'P 1'
#
loop_
_entity.id
_entity.type
_entity.pdbx_description
1 polymer ?
#
loop_
_entity_poly.entity_id
_entity_poly.type
_entity_poly.pdbx_seq_one_letter_code
_entity_poly.pdbx_strand_id
1 'polypeptide(L)'
;MKPVIGKQVVKADVTPEETVAYVGMSFVPKLRLGDFQYFSDGDNPNPEDNKETDHTNNPDGTNPEDNPNDPPEKTFTQADVDALIAKEKKRAAKKAREEADKEYQRKSLTDEERRQQELEDLKKENESYKTKARRAELKDHATSILQGAGVPARFASRLIGEDEEATEQAVHEFIEDWKREMSTAVKGKLAGQTPKTPKVEEKVKLSPEEEAFAKAWNE
;
A
#
# COMPACT_ATOMS: atom_id res chain seq x y z
N MET A 1 -13.11 -51.37 2.36
CA MET A 1 -11.73 -51.46 2.89
C MET A 1 -11.19 -50.06 3.06
N LYS A 2 -10.91 -49.65 4.30
CA LYS A 2 -10.09 -48.46 4.58
C LYS A 2 -8.67 -48.95 4.87
N PRO A 3 -7.65 -48.15 4.53
CA PRO A 3 -6.50 -48.07 5.42
C PRO A 3 -6.29 -46.64 5.92
N VAL A 4 -6.03 -46.55 7.22
CA VAL A 4 -5.52 -45.37 7.91
C VAL A 4 -4.17 -45.80 8.51
N ILE A 5 -3.27 -44.83 8.63
CA ILE A 5 -2.10 -44.74 9.52
C ILE A 5 -0.76 -45.23 8.96
N GLY A 6 0.12 -44.24 8.77
CA GLY A 6 1.57 -44.36 8.87
C GLY A 6 2.17 -42.98 9.12
N LYS A 7 2.31 -42.58 10.39
CA LYS A 7 3.09 -41.41 10.83
C LYS A 7 4.57 -41.64 10.52
N GLN A 8 5.29 -40.65 10.00
CA GLN A 8 6.49 -40.12 10.66
C GLN A 8 6.96 -38.81 10.02
N VAL A 9 7.53 -37.96 10.88
CA VAL A 9 7.93 -36.57 10.64
C VAL A 9 9.47 -36.53 10.59
N VAL A 10 9.98 -35.59 9.78
CA VAL A 10 11.32 -34.95 9.79
C VAL A 10 12.58 -35.80 9.70
N LYS A 11 13.33 -35.61 8.59
CA LYS A 11 14.69 -35.06 8.65
C LYS A 11 14.86 -34.01 7.57
N ALA A 12 15.42 -32.88 7.97
CA ALA A 12 15.90 -31.82 7.10
C ALA A 12 16.99 -32.38 6.18
N ASP A 13 16.95 -31.99 4.91
CA ASP A 13 18.14 -31.66 4.13
C ASP A 13 17.71 -30.67 3.05
N VAL A 14 18.24 -29.46 3.16
CA VAL A 14 18.15 -28.38 2.18
C VAL A 14 19.34 -28.54 1.25
N THR A 15 19.09 -28.76 -0.04
CA THR A 15 20.00 -28.34 -1.13
C THR A 15 19.15 -27.79 -2.29
N PRO A 16 19.57 -26.69 -2.96
CA PRO A 16 18.66 -25.85 -3.73
C PRO A 16 18.96 -25.92 -5.22
N GLU A 17 18.49 -26.96 -5.92
CA GLU A 17 18.58 -26.98 -7.38
C GLU A 17 17.31 -27.63 -7.95
N GLU A 18 16.55 -26.85 -8.72
CA GLU A 18 15.92 -27.23 -10.01
C GLU A 18 14.71 -26.35 -10.36
N THR A 19 14.94 -25.51 -11.36
CA THR A 19 14.03 -25.22 -12.49
C THR A 19 12.58 -24.85 -12.17
N VAL A 20 12.30 -23.55 -12.09
CA VAL A 20 10.96 -23.01 -12.29
C VAL A 20 10.60 -23.16 -13.77
N ALA A 21 9.76 -24.15 -14.06
CA ALA A 21 9.16 -24.37 -15.36
C ALA A 21 8.20 -23.22 -15.70
N TYR A 22 8.50 -22.56 -16.81
CA TYR A 22 7.69 -21.54 -17.46
C TYR A 22 6.45 -22.22 -18.07
N VAL A 23 5.27 -22.07 -17.44
CA VAL A 23 4.00 -22.44 -18.06
C VAL A 23 3.42 -21.21 -18.73
N GLY A 24 3.49 -21.19 -20.07
CA GLY A 24 2.85 -20.18 -20.89
C GLY A 24 1.33 -20.27 -20.80
N MET A 25 0.69 -19.21 -20.32
CA MET A 25 -0.72 -18.94 -20.55
C MET A 25 -0.83 -17.84 -21.60
N SER A 26 -1.09 -18.28 -22.83
CA SER A 26 -1.46 -17.43 -23.97
C SER A 26 -2.90 -16.93 -23.80
N PHE A 27 -3.06 -15.73 -23.25
CA PHE A 27 -4.29 -14.95 -23.42
C PHE A 27 -3.98 -13.74 -24.29
N VAL A 28 -4.31 -13.83 -25.58
CA VAL A 28 -4.23 -12.71 -26.52
C VAL A 28 -5.63 -12.09 -26.63
N PRO A 29 -5.87 -10.84 -26.19
CA PRO A 29 -7.11 -10.16 -26.52
C PRO A 29 -7.10 -9.84 -28.02
N LYS A 30 -8.13 -10.34 -28.73
CA LYS A 30 -8.34 -10.09 -30.16
C LYS A 30 -8.82 -8.64 -30.32
N LEU A 31 -7.88 -7.71 -30.55
CA LEU A 31 -8.20 -6.34 -30.93
C LEU A 31 -8.95 -6.37 -32.28
N ARG A 32 -10.22 -5.94 -32.26
CA ARG A 32 -10.99 -5.69 -33.48
C ARG A 32 -10.44 -4.40 -34.11
N LEU A 33 -9.86 -4.52 -35.29
CA LEU A 33 -9.43 -3.40 -36.11
C LEU A 33 -10.67 -2.86 -36.83
N GLY A 34 -11.37 -1.91 -36.20
CA GLY A 34 -12.55 -1.26 -36.76
C GLY A 34 -12.87 0.01 -35.98
N ASP A 35 -12.95 1.12 -36.70
CA ASP A 35 -13.38 2.47 -36.28
C ASP A 35 -12.34 3.32 -35.52
N PHE A 36 -11.18 3.54 -36.13
CA PHE A 36 -10.51 4.84 -36.00
C PHE A 36 -11.14 5.81 -37.00
N GLN A 37 -12.30 6.34 -36.61
CA GLN A 37 -12.88 7.54 -37.18
C GLN A 37 -11.89 8.70 -36.96
N TYR A 38 -10.96 8.86 -37.90
CA TYR A 38 -10.16 10.07 -38.12
C TYR A 38 -11.10 11.13 -38.73
N PHE A 39 -11.93 11.72 -37.89
CA PHE A 39 -12.73 12.91 -38.22
C PHE A 39 -12.23 14.10 -37.37
N SER A 40 -11.10 14.64 -37.79
CA SER A 40 -11.01 16.07 -38.05
C SER A 40 -10.76 16.15 -39.56
N ASP A 41 -11.78 16.44 -40.38
CA ASP A 41 -12.04 17.80 -40.90
C ASP A 41 -10.72 18.58 -41.09
N GLY A 42 -10.22 18.85 -42.30
CA GLY A 42 -10.74 18.66 -43.65
C GLY A 42 -9.63 18.91 -44.68
N ASP A 43 -10.00 18.70 -45.94
CA ASP A 43 -9.27 18.95 -47.19
C ASP A 43 -8.26 17.89 -47.69
N ASN A 44 -8.80 17.01 -48.52
CA ASN A 44 -8.18 16.37 -49.69
C ASN A 44 -8.87 16.97 -50.93
N PRO A 45 -8.41 16.86 -52.20
CA PRO A 45 -7.11 16.52 -52.80
C PRO A 45 -6.64 17.64 -53.79
N ASN A 46 -5.42 17.63 -54.37
CA ASN A 46 -5.07 16.96 -55.66
C ASN A 46 -3.90 17.77 -56.29
N PRO A 47 -3.32 17.36 -57.45
CA PRO A 47 -2.28 16.37 -57.67
C PRO A 47 -0.96 17.01 -58.18
N GLU A 48 0.04 16.16 -58.41
CA GLU A 48 1.02 16.26 -59.52
C GLU A 48 1.57 17.65 -59.88
N ASP A 49 2.86 17.86 -59.57
CA ASP A 49 3.70 18.63 -60.48
C ASP A 49 5.04 17.90 -60.69
N ASN A 50 5.05 17.21 -61.82
CA ASN A 50 6.21 16.69 -62.50
C ASN A 50 7.07 17.87 -62.99
N LYS A 51 8.31 17.99 -62.50
CA LYS A 51 9.39 18.58 -63.29
C LYS A 51 10.67 17.78 -63.14
N GLU A 52 10.84 16.86 -64.08
CA GLU A 52 12.12 16.61 -64.74
C GLU A 52 12.84 17.93 -65.05
N THR A 53 14.14 18.00 -64.73
CA THR A 53 15.09 18.77 -65.52
C THR A 53 16.27 17.87 -65.83
N ASP A 54 16.08 17.11 -66.89
CA ASP A 54 17.15 16.67 -67.79
C ASP A 54 17.83 17.92 -68.36
N HIS A 55 19.13 18.06 -68.10
CA HIS A 55 19.99 18.92 -68.90
C HIS A 55 21.16 18.08 -69.42
N THR A 56 20.84 17.24 -70.39
CA THR A 56 21.75 16.84 -71.46
C THR A 56 22.16 18.08 -72.25
N ASN A 57 23.44 18.47 -72.14
CA ASN A 57 24.12 19.26 -73.16
C ASN A 57 25.55 18.72 -73.29
N ASN A 58 25.79 18.10 -74.43
CA ASN A 58 27.10 17.75 -75.00
C ASN A 58 26.92 18.04 -76.51
N PRO A 59 27.96 18.28 -77.33
CA PRO A 59 29.39 18.45 -77.05
C PRO A 59 29.96 19.73 -77.72
N ASP A 60 31.19 20.11 -77.41
CA ASP A 60 32.33 20.10 -78.36
C ASP A 60 33.54 20.75 -77.71
N GLY A 61 34.72 20.23 -78.04
CA GLY A 61 35.89 20.26 -77.16
C GLY A 61 36.86 21.42 -77.34
N THR A 62 37.80 21.49 -76.40
CA THR A 62 39.21 21.83 -76.67
C THR A 62 40.07 21.39 -75.47
N ASN A 63 40.97 20.42 -75.69
CA ASN A 63 42.22 20.27 -74.93
C ASN A 63 43.31 21.00 -75.77
N PRO A 64 44.46 21.49 -75.26
CA PRO A 64 45.22 20.96 -74.11
C PRO A 64 45.86 22.00 -73.18
N GLU A 65 46.34 21.57 -72.00
CA GLU A 65 47.74 21.76 -71.57
C GLU A 65 48.00 21.10 -70.20
N ASP A 66 48.84 20.06 -70.22
CA ASP A 66 49.43 19.40 -69.06
C ASP A 66 50.38 20.35 -68.32
N ASN A 67 50.12 20.61 -67.04
CA ASN A 67 51.06 21.24 -66.13
C ASN A 67 51.63 20.18 -65.17
N PRO A 68 52.93 19.84 -65.21
CA PRO A 68 53.47 18.62 -64.60
C PRO A 68 53.84 18.78 -63.11
N ASN A 69 53.14 19.61 -62.33
CA ASN A 69 53.53 19.93 -60.96
C ASN A 69 52.42 19.88 -59.90
N ASP A 70 51.25 19.32 -60.20
CA ASP A 70 50.24 19.03 -59.19
C ASP A 70 50.40 17.60 -58.64
N PRO A 71 50.36 17.39 -57.31
CA PRO A 71 50.39 16.05 -56.73
C PRO A 71 49.21 15.25 -57.28
N PRO A 72 49.38 13.94 -57.55
CA PRO A 72 48.36 13.15 -58.25
C PRO A 72 47.01 13.31 -57.54
N GLU A 73 46.04 13.88 -58.26
CA GLU A 73 44.67 13.98 -57.80
C GLU A 73 44.19 12.58 -57.45
N LYS A 74 43.83 12.37 -56.19
CA LYS A 74 43.34 11.07 -55.71
C LYS A 74 41.98 10.80 -56.36
N THR A 75 41.98 10.10 -57.49
CA THR A 75 40.75 9.56 -58.07
C THR A 75 40.29 8.42 -57.17
N PHE A 76 39.24 8.64 -56.39
CA PHE A 76 38.62 7.58 -55.60
C PHE A 76 37.99 6.57 -56.54
N THR A 77 38.29 5.29 -56.36
CA THR A 77 37.60 4.23 -57.10
C THR A 77 36.19 4.05 -56.53
N GLN A 78 35.25 3.54 -57.34
CA GLN A 78 33.89 3.23 -56.85
C GLN A 78 33.92 2.30 -55.62
N ALA A 79 34.90 1.39 -55.55
CA ALA A 79 35.13 0.51 -54.41
C ALA A 79 35.52 1.28 -53.13
N ASP A 80 36.29 2.37 -53.24
CA ASP A 80 36.66 3.22 -52.10
C ASP A 80 35.45 3.99 -51.55
N VAL A 81 34.57 4.45 -52.44
CA VAL A 81 33.32 5.13 -52.08
C VAL A 81 32.37 4.15 -51.38
N ASP A 82 32.20 2.94 -51.92
CA ASP A 82 31.35 1.92 -51.32
C ASP A 82 31.87 1.48 -49.94
N ALA A 83 33.20 1.35 -49.79
CA ALA A 83 33.83 1.07 -48.51
C ALA A 83 33.62 2.20 -47.49
N LEU A 84 33.65 3.46 -47.92
CA LEU A 84 33.35 4.62 -47.07
C LEU A 84 31.89 4.63 -46.61
N ILE A 85 30.95 4.35 -47.52
CA ILE A 85 29.52 4.26 -47.22
C ILE A 85 29.25 3.11 -46.24
N ALA A 86 29.85 1.94 -46.45
CA ALA A 86 29.71 0.80 -45.55
C ALA A 86 30.26 1.10 -44.15
N LYS A 87 31.40 1.79 -44.07
CA LYS A 87 32.00 2.24 -42.81
C LYS A 87 31.10 3.26 -42.09
N GLU A 88 30.50 4.19 -42.81
CA GLU A 88 29.60 5.19 -42.25
C GLU A 88 28.29 4.57 -41.78
N LYS A 89 27.69 3.66 -42.56
CA LYS A 89 26.50 2.89 -42.15
C LYS A 89 26.77 2.09 -40.87
N LYS A 90 27.94 1.45 -40.76
CA LYS A 90 28.34 0.72 -39.55
C LYS A 90 28.49 1.65 -38.34
N ARG A 91 29.06 2.85 -38.53
CA ARG A 91 29.18 3.87 -37.47
C ARG A 91 27.82 4.41 -37.05
N ALA A 92 26.94 4.73 -37.99
CA ALA A 92 25.58 5.18 -37.74
C ALA A 92 24.77 4.11 -36.98
N ALA A 93 24.83 2.85 -37.41
CA ALA A 93 24.16 1.75 -36.73
C ALA A 93 24.71 1.53 -35.30
N LYS A 94 26.02 1.70 -35.09
CA LYS A 94 26.62 1.61 -33.75
C LYS A 94 26.13 2.74 -32.84
N LYS A 95 26.11 3.98 -33.32
CA LYS A 95 25.60 5.14 -32.56
C LYS A 95 24.13 4.98 -32.20
N ALA A 96 23.29 4.57 -33.16
CA ALA A 96 21.87 4.35 -32.92
C ALA A 96 21.61 3.27 -31.86
N ARG A 97 22.40 2.19 -31.84
CA ARG A 97 22.32 1.17 -30.79
C ARG A 97 22.74 1.70 -29.43
N GLU A 98 23.88 2.40 -29.36
CA GLU A 98 24.36 3.00 -28.11
C GLU A 98 23.39 4.03 -27.54
N GLU A 99 22.70 4.80 -28.39
CA GLU A 99 21.68 5.77 -28.00
C GLU A 99 20.41 5.07 -27.49
N ALA A 100 19.95 4.04 -28.20
CA ALA A 100 18.80 3.23 -27.78
C ALA A 100 19.05 2.54 -26.43
N ASP A 101 20.25 1.98 -26.23
CA ASP A 101 20.63 1.33 -24.97
C ASP A 101 20.67 2.33 -23.82
N LYS A 102 21.24 3.53 -24.03
CA LYS A 102 21.23 4.60 -23.02
C LYS A 102 19.83 5.07 -22.67
N GLU A 103 18.96 5.20 -23.67
CA GLU A 103 17.57 5.61 -23.42
C GLU A 103 16.80 4.52 -22.67
N TYR A 104 16.98 3.25 -23.03
CA TYR A 104 16.39 2.11 -22.33
C TYR A 104 16.87 2.04 -20.88
N GLN A 105 18.18 2.20 -20.63
CA GLN A 105 18.73 2.24 -19.29
C GLN A 105 18.16 3.40 -18.48
N ARG A 106 18.07 4.60 -19.07
CA ARG A 106 17.47 5.77 -18.41
C ARG A 106 16.00 5.53 -18.05
N LYS A 107 15.20 5.00 -18.98
CA LYS A 107 13.78 4.68 -18.74
C LYS A 107 13.64 3.58 -17.68
N SER A 108 14.46 2.54 -17.76
CA SER A 108 14.46 1.42 -16.80
C SER A 108 14.83 1.87 -15.39
N LEU A 109 15.82 2.77 -15.24
CA LEU A 109 16.17 3.37 -13.96
C LEU A 109 14.99 4.15 -13.37
N THR A 110 14.34 5.00 -14.18
CA THR A 110 13.15 5.75 -13.74
C THR A 110 11.96 4.84 -13.39
N ASP A 111 11.78 3.73 -14.10
CA ASP A 111 10.72 2.77 -13.81
C ASP A 111 11.00 1.92 -12.57
N GLU A 112 12.27 1.58 -12.32
CA GLU A 112 12.68 0.88 -11.10
C GLU A 112 12.56 1.77 -9.87
N GLU A 113 12.99 3.04 -9.94
CA GLU A 113 12.81 4.03 -8.87
C GLU A 113 11.33 4.20 -8.52
N ARG A 114 10.45 4.30 -9.53
CA ARG A 114 9.00 4.38 -9.31
C ARG A 114 8.45 3.12 -8.65
N ARG A 115 8.90 1.93 -9.08
CA ARG A 115 8.50 0.66 -8.47
C ARG A 115 8.97 0.55 -7.03
N GLN A 116 10.18 1.02 -6.70
CA GLN A 116 10.68 1.03 -5.34
C GLN A 116 9.86 1.97 -4.44
N GLN A 117 9.55 3.17 -4.92
CA GLN A 117 8.70 4.11 -4.18
C GLN A 117 7.30 3.54 -3.93
N GLU A 118 6.68 2.91 -4.94
CA GLU A 118 5.38 2.26 -4.78
C GLU A 118 5.43 1.11 -3.77
N LEU A 119 6.50 0.31 -3.78
CA LEU A 119 6.72 -0.74 -2.79
C LEU A 119 6.92 -0.19 -1.38
N GLU A 120 7.65 0.91 -1.23
CA GLU A 120 7.84 1.58 0.06
C GLU A 120 6.53 2.17 0.60
N ASP A 121 5.76 2.84 -0.26
CA ASP A 121 4.45 3.39 0.09
C ASP A 121 3.47 2.28 0.50
N LEU A 122 3.40 1.20 -0.28
CA LEU A 122 2.60 0.02 0.06
C LEU A 122 3.05 -0.63 1.37
N LYS A 123 4.36 -0.72 1.61
CA LYS A 123 4.90 -1.28 2.86
C LYS A 123 4.51 -0.43 4.05
N LYS A 124 4.65 0.90 3.93
CA LYS A 124 4.25 1.86 4.98
C LYS A 124 2.75 1.81 5.23
N GLU A 125 1.94 1.70 4.18
CA GLU A 125 0.50 1.56 4.31
C GLU A 125 0.15 0.25 5.03
N ASN A 126 0.81 -0.85 4.66
CA ASN A 126 0.63 -2.16 5.29
C ASN A 126 1.00 -2.14 6.79
N GLU A 127 2.13 -1.53 7.14
CA GLU A 127 2.53 -1.32 8.53
C GLU A 127 1.52 -0.45 9.30
N SER A 128 0.98 0.59 8.66
CA SER A 128 -0.06 1.43 9.25
C SER A 128 -1.36 0.66 9.50
N TYR A 129 -1.76 -0.23 8.59
CA TYR A 129 -2.95 -1.06 8.80
C TYR A 129 -2.72 -2.13 9.85
N LYS A 130 -1.54 -2.77 9.87
CA LYS A 130 -1.18 -3.74 10.91
C LYS A 130 -1.19 -3.12 12.30
N THR A 131 -0.61 -1.94 12.45
CA THR A 131 -0.61 -1.22 13.74
C THR A 131 -2.02 -0.82 14.16
N LYS A 132 -2.86 -0.32 13.23
CA LYS A 132 -4.28 -0.03 13.51
C LYS A 132 -5.06 -1.28 13.90
N ALA A 133 -4.89 -2.38 13.17
CA ALA A 133 -5.56 -3.64 13.44
C ALA A 133 -5.17 -4.19 14.83
N ARG A 134 -3.87 -4.27 15.14
CA ARG A 134 -3.38 -4.67 16.45
C ARG A 134 -3.97 -3.81 17.57
N ARG A 135 -4.03 -2.49 17.36
CA ARG A 135 -4.61 -1.57 18.35
C ARG A 135 -6.12 -1.77 18.52
N ALA A 136 -6.83 -2.12 17.46
CA ALA A 136 -8.26 -2.45 17.51
C ALA A 136 -8.50 -3.76 18.27
N GLU A 137 -7.70 -4.80 18.00
CA GLU A 137 -7.76 -6.08 18.71
C GLU A 137 -7.53 -5.90 20.22
N LEU A 138 -6.46 -5.17 20.61
CA LEU A 138 -6.19 -4.87 22.02
C LEU A 138 -7.32 -4.02 22.65
N LYS A 139 -7.92 -3.10 21.89
CA LYS A 139 -9.07 -2.31 22.36
C LYS A 139 -10.29 -3.19 22.62
N ASP A 140 -10.58 -4.12 21.71
CA ASP A 140 -11.73 -5.01 21.82
C ASP A 140 -11.53 -5.97 23.00
N HIS A 141 -10.30 -6.45 23.19
CA HIS A 141 -9.92 -7.24 24.36
C HIS A 141 -10.12 -6.47 25.67
N ALA A 142 -9.56 -5.27 25.78
CA ALA A 142 -9.76 -4.38 26.93
C ALA A 142 -11.25 -4.06 27.16
N THR A 143 -12.02 -3.86 26.08
CA THR A 143 -13.46 -3.62 26.15
C THR A 143 -14.21 -4.79 26.76
N SER A 144 -13.87 -6.02 26.35
CA SER A 144 -14.45 -7.25 26.89
C SER A 144 -14.23 -7.36 28.40
N ILE A 145 -12.99 -7.15 28.86
CA ILE A 145 -12.64 -7.22 30.28
C ILE A 145 -13.38 -6.14 31.08
N LEU A 146 -13.39 -4.89 30.60
CA LEU A 146 -14.10 -3.79 31.27
C LEU A 146 -15.60 -4.04 31.39
N GLN A 147 -16.23 -4.50 30.31
CA GLN A 147 -17.66 -4.82 30.31
C GLN A 147 -18.00 -5.95 31.28
N GLY A 148 -17.16 -7.00 31.33
CA GLY A 148 -17.29 -8.09 32.31
C GLY A 148 -17.24 -7.61 33.76
N ALA A 149 -16.50 -6.53 34.03
CA ALA A 149 -16.40 -5.91 35.35
C ALA A 149 -17.47 -4.83 35.62
N GLY A 150 -18.41 -4.58 34.69
CA GLY A 150 -19.42 -3.53 34.80
C GLY A 150 -18.88 -2.11 34.64
N VAL A 151 -17.68 -1.96 34.07
CA VAL A 151 -17.03 -0.67 33.82
C VAL A 151 -17.31 -0.21 32.39
N PRO A 152 -17.60 1.08 32.14
CA PRO A 152 -17.94 1.56 30.81
C PRO A 152 -16.82 1.33 29.76
N ALA A 153 -17.17 0.65 28.66
CA ALA A 153 -16.28 0.36 27.53
C ALA A 153 -15.57 1.59 26.91
N ARG A 154 -16.12 2.79 27.09
CA ARG A 154 -15.52 4.06 26.64
C ARG A 154 -14.11 4.31 27.19
N PHE A 155 -13.71 3.62 28.25
CA PHE A 155 -12.38 3.74 28.84
C PHE A 155 -11.32 2.88 28.13
N ALA A 156 -11.73 1.85 27.37
CA ALA A 156 -10.82 0.89 26.74
C ALA A 156 -9.75 1.56 25.87
N SER A 157 -10.10 2.60 25.10
CA SER A 157 -9.14 3.29 24.20
C SER A 157 -7.97 3.95 24.92
N ARG A 158 -8.07 4.16 26.24
CA ARG A 158 -7.04 4.80 27.08
C ARG A 158 -6.16 3.80 27.81
N LEU A 159 -6.55 2.51 27.80
CA LEU A 159 -5.91 1.43 28.55
C LEU A 159 -5.17 0.44 27.64
N ILE A 160 -4.98 0.79 26.35
CA ILE A 160 -4.25 -0.05 25.39
C ILE A 160 -2.74 0.13 25.61
N GLY A 161 -2.06 -0.95 25.99
CA GLY A 161 -0.60 -1.04 26.14
C GLY A 161 0.13 -1.42 24.86
N GLU A 162 1.42 -1.73 24.98
CA GLU A 162 2.25 -2.19 23.85
C GLU A 162 1.86 -3.61 23.40
N ASP A 163 1.43 -4.44 24.34
CA ASP A 163 1.02 -5.82 24.15
C ASP A 163 -0.28 -6.14 24.91
N GLU A 164 -0.71 -7.39 24.78
CA GLU A 164 -1.91 -7.89 25.43
C GLU A 164 -1.77 -7.91 26.95
N GLU A 165 -0.62 -8.38 27.46
CA GLU A 165 -0.34 -8.45 28.91
C GLU A 165 -0.34 -7.06 29.57
N ALA A 166 0.32 -6.06 28.98
CA ALA A 166 0.32 -4.70 29.51
C ALA A 166 -1.08 -4.07 29.43
N THR A 167 -1.85 -4.39 28.39
CA THR A 167 -3.25 -3.95 28.27
C THR A 167 -4.11 -4.57 29.38
N GLU A 168 -3.98 -5.87 29.62
CA GLU A 168 -4.68 -6.58 30.69
C GLU A 168 -4.34 -5.99 32.07
N GLN A 169 -3.06 -5.83 32.36
CA GLN A 169 -2.59 -5.27 33.64
C GLN A 169 -3.17 -3.87 33.87
N ALA A 170 -3.07 -2.99 32.87
CA ALA A 170 -3.62 -1.64 32.95
C ALA A 170 -5.15 -1.64 33.16
N VAL A 171 -5.86 -2.56 32.51
CA VAL A 171 -7.32 -2.71 32.69
C VAL A 171 -7.67 -3.23 34.07
N HIS A 172 -6.94 -4.22 34.59
CA HIS A 172 -7.17 -4.77 35.92
C HIS A 172 -6.92 -3.75 37.03
N GLU A 173 -5.80 -3.02 36.98
CA GLU A 173 -5.51 -1.93 37.92
C GLU A 173 -6.61 -0.87 37.91
N PHE A 174 -7.04 -0.45 36.72
CA PHE A 174 -8.12 0.51 36.58
C PHE A 174 -9.45 0.02 37.16
N ILE A 175 -9.80 -1.26 36.96
CA ILE A 175 -11.03 -1.85 37.51
C ILE A 175 -11.03 -1.82 39.05
N GLU A 176 -9.90 -2.14 39.67
CA GLU A 176 -9.77 -2.14 41.13
C GLU A 176 -9.93 -0.73 41.71
N ASP A 177 -9.23 0.25 41.13
CA ASP A 177 -9.39 1.66 41.54
C ASP A 177 -10.81 2.17 41.29
N TRP A 178 -11.41 1.85 40.13
CA TRP A 178 -12.78 2.24 39.81
C TRP A 178 -13.77 1.72 40.84
N LYS A 179 -13.69 0.43 41.20
CA LYS A 179 -14.57 -0.17 42.21
C LYS A 179 -14.36 0.45 43.58
N ARG A 180 -13.11 0.69 43.98
CA ARG A 180 -12.79 1.34 45.26
C ARG A 180 -13.44 2.72 45.34
N GLU A 181 -13.18 3.58 44.36
CA GLU A 181 -13.70 4.96 44.35
C GLU A 181 -15.23 5.00 44.25
N MET A 182 -15.82 4.16 43.40
CA MET A 182 -17.28 4.07 43.28
C MET A 182 -17.92 3.60 44.58
N SER A 183 -17.32 2.62 45.27
CA SER A 183 -17.81 2.16 46.57
C SER A 183 -17.75 3.25 47.64
N THR A 184 -16.67 4.04 47.66
CA THR A 184 -16.49 5.16 48.58
C THR A 184 -17.51 6.26 48.29
N ALA A 185 -17.71 6.61 47.01
CA ALA A 185 -18.69 7.60 46.60
C ALA A 185 -20.13 7.17 46.93
N VAL A 186 -20.49 5.91 46.70
CA VAL A 186 -21.82 5.37 47.04
C VAL A 186 -22.03 5.35 48.55
N LYS A 187 -21.05 4.92 49.34
CA LYS A 187 -21.11 4.96 50.81
C LYS A 187 -21.27 6.40 51.33
N GLY A 188 -20.51 7.34 50.78
CA GLY A 188 -20.62 8.75 51.13
C GLY A 188 -22.00 9.33 50.84
N LYS A 189 -22.60 9.01 49.68
CA LYS A 189 -23.97 9.42 49.35
C LYS A 189 -25.01 8.77 50.25
N LEU A 190 -24.88 7.49 50.56
CA LEU A 190 -25.81 6.78 51.44
C LEU A 190 -25.76 7.32 52.86
N ALA A 191 -24.57 7.62 53.38
CA ALA A 191 -24.39 8.23 54.70
C ALA A 191 -25.03 9.61 54.82
N GLY A 192 -25.07 10.40 53.73
CA GLY A 192 -25.68 11.73 53.72
C GLY A 192 -27.21 11.76 53.57
N GLN A 193 -27.84 10.64 53.19
CA GLN A 193 -29.28 10.59 52.89
C GLN A 193 -30.16 10.02 53.99
N THR A 194 -29.61 9.57 55.12
CA THR A 194 -30.44 9.11 56.25
C THR A 194 -31.30 10.27 56.75
N PRO A 195 -32.64 10.22 56.63
CA PRO A 195 -33.50 11.25 57.17
C PRO A 195 -33.25 11.33 58.67
N LYS A 196 -33.10 12.55 59.22
CA LYS A 196 -33.09 12.73 60.67
C LYS A 196 -34.41 12.17 61.18
N THR A 197 -34.36 11.05 61.90
CA THR A 197 -35.52 10.51 62.61
C THR A 197 -36.17 11.68 63.36
N PRO A 198 -37.49 11.90 63.23
CA PRO A 198 -38.14 12.94 63.99
C PRO A 198 -37.80 12.70 65.45
N LYS A 199 -37.18 13.70 66.08
CA LYS A 199 -36.90 13.71 67.50
C LYS A 199 -38.27 13.73 68.18
N VAL A 200 -38.81 12.56 68.48
CA VAL A 200 -39.97 12.42 69.36
C VAL A 200 -39.45 12.83 70.73
N GLU A 201 -39.65 14.10 71.05
CA GLU A 201 -39.39 14.61 72.39
C GLU A 201 -40.28 13.81 73.35
N GLU A 202 -39.59 13.07 74.21
CA GLU A 202 -40.09 12.27 75.30
C GLU A 202 -40.94 13.13 76.25
N LYS A 203 -42.25 13.21 75.99
CA LYS A 203 -43.30 13.47 76.98
C LYS A 203 -44.61 12.80 76.57
N VAL A 204 -44.62 11.48 76.43
CA VAL A 204 -45.89 10.74 76.42
C VAL A 204 -46.19 10.33 77.86
N LYS A 205 -47.04 11.11 78.54
CA LYS A 205 -47.85 10.54 79.62
C LYS A 205 -48.72 9.50 78.93
N LEU A 206 -48.54 8.22 79.26
CA LEU A 206 -49.42 7.18 78.72
C LEU A 206 -50.86 7.61 78.99
N SER A 207 -51.69 7.48 77.97
CA SER A 207 -53.12 7.69 78.16
C SER A 207 -53.67 6.59 79.09
N PRO A 208 -54.72 6.85 79.89
CA PRO A 208 -55.30 5.85 80.81
C PRO A 208 -55.66 4.52 80.14
N GLU A 209 -55.91 4.55 78.83
CA GLU A 209 -56.25 3.38 78.01
C GLU A 209 -55.03 2.48 77.75
N GLU A 210 -53.84 3.05 77.56
CA GLU A 210 -52.60 2.31 77.35
C GLU A 210 -52.10 1.65 78.64
N GLU A 211 -52.34 2.28 79.80
CA GLU A 211 -52.07 1.68 81.11
C GLU A 211 -53.00 0.50 81.41
N ALA A 212 -54.28 0.62 81.05
CA ALA A 212 -55.25 -0.47 81.19
C ALA A 212 -54.90 -1.66 80.28
N PHE A 213 -54.46 -1.40 79.04
CA PHE A 213 -54.05 -2.42 78.09
C PHE A 213 -52.77 -3.16 78.54
N ALA A 214 -51.79 -2.44 79.06
CA ALA A 214 -50.54 -3.04 79.57
C ALA A 214 -50.77 -3.88 80.83
N LYS A 215 -51.73 -3.50 81.68
CA LYS A 215 -52.09 -4.26 82.89
C LYS A 215 -52.81 -5.57 82.55
N ALA A 216 -53.68 -5.56 81.54
CA ALA A 216 -54.42 -6.75 81.11
C ALA A 216 -53.55 -7.83 80.46
N TRP A 217 -52.31 -7.51 80.09
CA TRP A 217 -51.36 -8.44 79.47
C TRP A 217 -50.31 -9.00 80.44
N ASN A 218 -50.28 -8.49 81.67
CA ASN A 218 -49.33 -8.88 82.73
C ASN A 218 -50.00 -9.67 83.88
N GLU A 219 -51.28 -10.02 83.73
CA GLU A 219 -52.00 -11.01 84.56
C GLU A 219 -52.05 -12.36 83.84
#